data_AF-A0A952DVQ2-F1
#
_entry.id   AF-A0A952DVQ2-F1
#
_cell.length_a   1.000
_cell.length_b   1.000
_cell.length_c   1.000
_cell.angle_alpha   90.00
_cell.angle_beta   90.00
_cell.angle_gamma   90.00
#
_symmetry.space_group_name_H-M   'P 1'
#
loop_
_entity.id
_entity.type
_entity.pdbx_description
1 polymer ?
#
loop_
_entity_poly.entity_id
_entity_poly.type
_entity_poly.pdbx_seq_one_letter_code
_entity_poly.pdbx_strand_id
1 'polypeptide(L)'
;MQRKKGLIALSTLIIVTAILLVGGITLLITSADLAKATRSYNQILYTGLRSRSCLEEALYRLRIDPFFTGSVILPFPDSYPDGNCSASISNLSGNLRQISVTSVFEDVTITKTSTVDISTNPPTLVD
;
A
#
# COMPACT_ATOMS: atom_id res chain seq x y z
N MET A 1 31.28 17.29 56.22
CA MET A 1 31.11 16.10 55.34
C MET A 1 29.77 16.04 54.60
N GLN A 2 28.66 16.55 55.14
CA GLN A 2 27.33 16.48 54.49
C GLN A 2 27.23 17.21 53.13
N ARG A 3 27.85 18.39 52.96
CA ARG A 3 27.89 19.10 51.67
C ARG A 3 28.50 18.30 50.51
N LYS A 4 29.56 17.53 50.78
CA LYS A 4 30.20 16.67 49.76
C LYS A 4 29.29 15.51 49.35
N LYS A 5 28.55 14.92 50.30
CA LYS A 5 27.58 13.84 50.03
C LYS A 5 26.37 14.34 49.23
N GLY A 6 25.86 15.54 49.52
CA GLY A 6 24.77 16.15 48.77
C GLY A 6 25.14 16.49 47.32
N LEU A 7 26.36 16.98 47.08
CA LEU A 7 26.83 17.30 45.73
C LEU A 7 26.96 16.04 44.84
N ILE A 8 27.42 14.93 45.42
CA ILE A 8 27.55 13.63 44.73
C ILE A 8 26.17 13.03 44.44
N ALA A 9 25.21 13.15 45.37
CA ALA A 9 23.84 12.70 45.15
C ALA A 9 23.15 13.48 44.02
N LEU A 10 23.37 14.80 43.94
CA LEU A 10 22.81 15.63 42.87
C LEU A 10 23.42 15.29 41.51
N SER A 11 24.75 15.14 41.43
CA SER A 11 25.42 14.85 40.16
C SER A 11 25.04 13.47 39.60
N THR A 12 24.92 12.46 40.45
CA THR A 12 24.47 11.12 40.05
C THR A 12 23.03 11.13 39.56
N LEU A 13 22.13 11.86 40.23
CA LEU A 13 20.74 12.00 39.79
C LEU A 13 20.65 12.68 38.42
N ILE A 14 21.40 13.75 38.20
CA ILE A 14 21.46 14.44 36.90
C ILE A 14 21.94 13.47 35.81
N ILE A 15 23.03 12.73 36.05
CA ILE A 15 23.58 11.78 35.08
C ILE A 15 22.58 10.67 34.76
N VAL A 16 21.94 10.07 35.78
CA VAL A 16 20.95 8.99 35.59
C VAL A 16 19.74 9.50 34.83
N THR A 17 19.22 10.70 35.15
CA THR A 17 18.11 11.29 34.40
C THR A 17 18.48 11.59 32.95
N ALA A 18 19.70 12.08 32.68
CA ALA A 18 20.16 12.32 31.32
C ALA A 18 20.26 11.02 30.51
N ILE A 19 20.77 9.94 31.10
CA ILE A 19 20.85 8.63 30.44
C ILE A 19 19.46 8.07 30.17
N LEU A 20 18.54 8.17 31.14
CA LEU A 20 17.15 7.73 30.98
C LEU A 20 16.41 8.52 29.90
N LEU A 21 16.63 9.84 29.81
CA LEU A 21 16.03 10.68 28.78
C LEU A 21 16.53 10.29 27.39
N VAL A 22 17.84 10.12 27.23
CA VAL A 22 18.42 9.71 25.94
C VAL A 22 17.89 8.32 25.56
N GLY A 23 17.86 7.37 26.48
CA GLY A 23 17.31 6.04 26.25
C GLY A 23 15.80 6.04 25.92
N GLY A 24 15.03 6.91 26.57
CA GLY A 24 13.60 7.08 26.28
C GLY A 24 13.35 7.64 24.88
N ILE A 25 14.12 8.66 24.48
CA ILE A 25 14.00 9.27 23.16
C ILE A 25 14.37 8.27 22.06
N THR A 26 15.44 7.49 22.23
CA THR A 26 15.84 6.50 21.22
C THR A 26 14.79 5.42 21.03
N LEU A 27 14.18 4.91 22.12
CA LEU A 27 13.08 3.94 22.05
C LEU A 27 11.84 4.53 21.35
N LEU A 28 11.52 5.80 21.62
CA LEU A 28 10.40 6.47 20.96
C LEU A 28 10.64 6.60 19.46
N ILE A 29 11.85 7.00 19.03
CA ILE A 29 12.20 7.11 17.62
C ILE A 29 12.09 5.75 16.93
N THR A 30 12.67 4.69 17.49
CA THR A 30 12.65 3.36 16.87
C THR A 30 11.23 2.80 16.77
N SER A 31 10.40 3.01 17.80
CA SER A 31 8.99 2.60 17.77
C SER A 31 8.18 3.37 16.72
N ALA A 32 8.46 4.67 16.55
CA ALA A 32 7.81 5.50 15.54
C ALA A 32 8.21 5.07 14.12
N ASP A 33 9.49 4.76 13.90
CA ASP A 33 9.98 4.27 12.61
C ASP A 33 9.38 2.90 12.26
N LEU A 34 9.29 1.99 13.25
CA LEU A 34 8.62 0.71 13.06
C LEU A 34 7.14 0.89 12.71
N ALA A 35 6.42 1.76 13.44
CA ALA A 35 5.02 2.03 13.15
C ALA A 35 4.81 2.58 11.73
N LYS A 36 5.69 3.48 11.27
CA LYS A 36 5.67 3.99 9.89
C LYS A 36 5.94 2.89 8.88
N ALA A 37 6.95 2.04 9.12
CA ALA A 37 7.28 0.92 8.24
C ALA A 37 6.12 -0.08 8.13
N THR A 38 5.49 -0.44 9.25
CA THR A 38 4.31 -1.33 9.26
C THR A 38 3.13 -0.71 8.52
N ARG A 39 2.86 0.59 8.72
CA ARG A 39 1.82 1.30 7.97
C ARG A 39 2.09 1.26 6.46
N SER A 40 3.31 1.59 6.04
CA SER A 40 3.70 1.59 4.64
C SER A 40 3.59 0.20 4.00
N TYR A 41 4.03 -0.84 4.71
CA TYR A 41 3.90 -2.21 4.26
C TYR A 41 2.43 -2.61 4.04
N ASN A 42 1.56 -2.30 5.01
CA ASN A 42 0.13 -2.57 4.89
C ASN A 42 -0.50 -1.79 3.73
N GLN A 43 -0.16 -0.52 3.54
CA GLN A 43 -0.65 0.27 2.40
C GLN A 43 -0.30 -0.39 1.06
N ILE A 44 0.96 -0.82 0.88
CA ILE A 44 1.40 -1.51 -0.34
C ILE A 44 0.64 -2.83 -0.52
N LEU A 45 0.50 -3.62 0.54
CA LEU A 45 -0.21 -4.90 0.51
C LEU A 45 -1.68 -4.70 0.10
N TYR A 46 -2.40 -3.78 0.73
CA TYR A 46 -3.79 -3.49 0.39
C TYR A 46 -3.96 -2.96 -1.03
N THR A 47 -3.07 -2.07 -1.48
CA THR A 47 -3.07 -1.58 -2.87
C THR A 47 -2.83 -2.72 -3.85
N GLY A 48 -1.90 -3.63 -3.52
CA GLY A 48 -1.60 -4.80 -4.33
C GLY A 48 -2.77 -5.78 -4.45
N LEU A 49 -3.44 -6.10 -3.34
CA LEU A 49 -4.62 -6.95 -3.35
C LEU A 49 -5.75 -6.35 -4.18
N ARG A 50 -6.03 -5.05 -4.03
CA ARG A 50 -7.03 -4.34 -4.84
C ARG A 50 -6.70 -4.35 -6.33
N SER A 51 -5.44 -4.13 -6.69
CA SER A 51 -5.03 -4.18 -8.09
C SER A 51 -5.36 -5.54 -8.73
N ARG A 52 -5.26 -6.64 -7.97
CA ARG A 52 -5.63 -7.98 -8.44
C ARG A 52 -7.14 -8.13 -8.60
N SER A 53 -7.92 -7.71 -7.60
CA SER A 53 -9.39 -7.77 -7.70
C SER A 53 -9.93 -6.93 -8.85
N CYS A 54 -9.34 -5.76 -9.12
CA CYS A 54 -9.67 -4.96 -10.30
C CYS A 54 -9.36 -5.64 -11.62
N LEU A 55 -8.22 -6.32 -11.68
CA LEU A 55 -7.84 -7.08 -12.86
C LEU A 55 -8.83 -8.23 -13.09
N GLU A 56 -9.23 -8.95 -12.03
CA GLU A 56 -10.23 -10.02 -12.10
C GLU A 56 -11.59 -9.50 -12.58
N GLU A 57 -12.05 -8.36 -12.09
CA GLU A 57 -13.28 -7.73 -12.59
C GLU A 57 -13.15 -7.31 -14.07
N ALA A 58 -12.00 -6.75 -14.46
CA ALA A 58 -11.76 -6.38 -15.85
C ALA A 58 -11.77 -7.60 -16.78
N LEU A 59 -11.16 -8.71 -16.35
CA LEU A 59 -11.22 -10.00 -17.04
C LEU A 59 -12.66 -10.54 -17.11
N TYR A 60 -13.41 -10.42 -16.02
CA TYR A 60 -14.81 -10.83 -15.97
C TYR A 60 -15.68 -10.04 -16.96
N ARG A 61 -15.46 -8.73 -17.08
CA ARG A 61 -16.14 -7.91 -18.09
C ARG A 61 -15.78 -8.31 -19.51
N LEU A 62 -14.49 -8.58 -19.78
CA LEU A 62 -14.06 -9.09 -21.09
C LEU A 62 -14.60 -10.48 -21.40
N ARG A 63 -14.87 -11.29 -20.37
CA ARG A 63 -15.53 -12.59 -20.55
C ARG A 63 -17.00 -12.43 -20.95
N ILE A 64 -17.71 -11.45 -20.42
CA ILE A 64 -19.11 -11.17 -20.78
C ILE A 64 -19.20 -10.48 -22.14
N ASP A 65 -18.39 -9.45 -22.33
CA ASP A 65 -18.30 -8.65 -23.55
C ASP A 65 -16.83 -8.51 -23.99
N PRO A 66 -16.37 -9.38 -24.92
CA PRO A 66 -14.99 -9.37 -25.39
C PRO A 66 -14.64 -8.12 -26.23
N PHE A 67 -15.64 -7.35 -26.65
CA PHE A 67 -15.46 -6.10 -27.39
C PHE A 67 -15.57 -4.86 -26.50
N PHE A 68 -15.76 -5.04 -25.19
CA PHE A 68 -15.81 -3.95 -24.25
C PHE A 68 -14.53 -3.10 -24.31
N THR A 69 -14.72 -1.79 -24.44
CA THR A 69 -13.67 -0.78 -24.34
C THR A 69 -14.16 0.32 -23.43
N GLY A 70 -13.28 0.84 -22.58
CA GLY A 70 -13.65 1.86 -21.60
C GLY A 70 -13.07 1.58 -20.22
N SER A 71 -13.50 2.38 -19.25
CA SER A 71 -13.04 2.29 -17.88
C SER A 71 -14.07 1.61 -16.98
N VAL A 72 -13.55 0.83 -16.05
CA VAL A 72 -14.27 0.18 -14.95
C VAL A 72 -13.74 0.80 -13.68
N ILE A 73 -14.60 1.43 -12.89
CA ILE A 73 -14.24 1.93 -11.57
C ILE A 73 -14.88 1.00 -10.55
N LEU A 74 -14.06 0.41 -9.69
CA LEU A 74 -14.51 -0.36 -8.54
C LEU A 74 -14.32 0.50 -7.29
N PRO A 75 -15.38 1.16 -6.81
CA PRO A 75 -15.37 1.75 -5.49
C PRO A 75 -15.41 0.62 -4.46
N PHE A 76 -14.63 0.74 -3.39
CA PHE A 76 -14.71 -0.14 -2.21
C PHE A 76 -15.27 0.65 -1.02
N PRO A 77 -16.54 1.11 -1.09
CA PRO A 77 -17.06 2.12 -0.17
C PRO A 77 -17.17 1.63 1.28
N ASP A 78 -17.44 0.34 1.48
CA ASP A 78 -17.84 -0.18 2.80
C ASP A 78 -16.66 -0.65 3.67
N SER A 79 -15.55 -1.09 3.05
CA SER A 79 -14.41 -1.63 3.78
C SER A 79 -13.26 -0.64 3.92
N TYR A 80 -13.16 0.36 3.04
CA TYR A 80 -12.02 1.28 2.99
C TYR A 80 -12.31 2.57 2.16
N PRO A 81 -12.76 3.66 2.80
CA PRO A 81 -13.22 4.87 2.10
C PRO A 81 -12.13 5.58 1.27
N ASP A 82 -10.86 5.42 1.62
CA ASP A 82 -9.73 6.12 0.99
C ASP A 82 -9.07 5.35 -0.16
N GLY A 83 -9.68 4.26 -0.61
CA GLY A 83 -9.11 3.42 -1.66
C GLY A 83 -10.03 3.28 -2.86
N ASN A 84 -9.51 3.61 -4.03
CA ASN A 84 -10.18 3.42 -5.31
C ASN A 84 -9.36 2.49 -6.20
N CYS A 85 -10.05 1.86 -7.16
CA CYS A 85 -9.36 1.15 -8.21
C CYS A 85 -10.11 1.31 -9.53
N SER A 86 -9.36 1.55 -10.60
CA SER A 86 -9.87 1.70 -11.95
C SER A 86 -9.12 0.80 -12.91
N ALA A 87 -9.83 0.07 -13.76
CA ALA A 87 -9.28 -0.67 -14.87
C ALA A 87 -9.72 -0.03 -16.19
N SER A 88 -8.77 0.34 -17.04
CA SER A 88 -9.02 0.83 -18.40
C SER A 88 -8.73 -0.29 -19.39
N ILE A 89 -9.70 -0.61 -20.23
CA ILE A 89 -9.60 -1.63 -21.26
C ILE A 89 -9.53 -0.95 -22.63
N SER A 90 -8.47 -1.21 -23.38
CA SER A 90 -8.24 -0.70 -24.72
C SER A 90 -7.95 -1.82 -25.73
N ASN A 91 -8.26 -1.56 -27.00
CA ASN A 91 -7.92 -2.46 -28.09
C ASN A 91 -6.45 -2.30 -28.44
N LEU A 92 -5.73 -3.42 -28.55
CA LEU A 92 -4.34 -3.43 -28.98
C LEU A 92 -4.22 -3.87 -30.45
N SER A 93 -4.55 -5.13 -30.75
CA SER A 93 -4.54 -5.68 -32.11
C SER A 93 -5.32 -6.99 -32.17
N GLY A 94 -6.21 -7.16 -33.14
CA GLY A 94 -7.02 -8.38 -33.31
C GLY A 94 -7.79 -8.77 -32.05
N ASN A 95 -7.50 -9.95 -31.52
CA ASN A 95 -8.07 -10.50 -30.27
C ASN A 95 -7.28 -10.09 -29.01
N LEU A 96 -6.30 -9.21 -29.13
CA LEU A 96 -5.57 -8.71 -27.97
C LEU A 96 -6.23 -7.44 -27.43
N ARG A 97 -6.41 -7.42 -26.11
CA ARG A 97 -6.82 -6.24 -25.34
C ARG A 97 -5.72 -5.89 -24.36
N GLN A 98 -5.63 -4.61 -24.03
CA GLN A 98 -4.76 -4.12 -22.98
C GLN A 98 -5.62 -3.68 -21.80
N ILE A 99 -5.31 -4.19 -20.62
CA ILE A 99 -5.92 -3.78 -19.36
C ILE A 99 -4.88 -2.98 -18.59
N SER A 100 -5.19 -1.71 -18.32
CA SER A 100 -4.41 -0.87 -17.43
C SER A 100 -5.16 -0.69 -16.12
N VAL A 101 -4.66 -1.28 -15.04
CA VAL A 101 -5.22 -1.19 -13.70
C VAL A 101 -4.44 -0.15 -12.90
N THR A 102 -5.15 0.84 -12.37
CA THR A 102 -4.64 1.81 -11.41
C THR A 102 -5.38 1.61 -10.09
N SER A 103 -4.65 1.25 -9.05
CA SER A 103 -5.17 1.14 -7.69
C SER A 103 -4.53 2.21 -6.81
N VAL A 104 -5.35 2.89 -6.03
CA VAL A 104 -4.93 3.91 -5.06
C VAL A 104 -5.40 3.50 -3.67
N PHE A 105 -4.54 3.62 -2.69
CA PHE A 105 -4.90 3.50 -1.28
C PHE A 105 -4.03 4.43 -0.44
N GLU A 106 -4.67 5.41 0.20
CA GLU A 106 -3.97 6.51 0.89
C GLU A 106 -2.92 7.16 -0.05
N ASP A 107 -1.64 7.16 0.33
CA ASP A 107 -0.55 7.79 -0.42
C ASP A 107 0.11 6.87 -1.47
N VAL A 108 -0.36 5.61 -1.60
CA VAL A 108 0.25 4.61 -2.49
C VAL A 108 -0.60 4.43 -3.73
N THR A 109 0.04 4.58 -4.90
CA THR A 109 -0.56 4.29 -6.21
C THR A 109 0.23 3.20 -6.91
N ILE A 110 -0.46 2.15 -7.37
CA ILE A 110 0.11 1.09 -8.19
C ILE A 110 -0.62 1.09 -9.53
N THR A 111 0.14 1.22 -10.61
CA THR A 111 -0.36 1.04 -11.98
C THR A 111 0.26 -0.20 -12.58
N LYS A 112 -0.57 -1.08 -13.13
CA LYS A 112 -0.15 -2.29 -13.85
C LYS A 112 -0.85 -2.37 -15.19
N THR A 113 -0.09 -2.67 -16.22
CA THR A 113 -0.62 -2.91 -17.55
C THR A 113 -0.40 -4.38 -17.90
N SER A 114 -1.45 -5.03 -18.37
CA SER A 114 -1.42 -6.43 -18.77
C SER A 114 -2.08 -6.56 -20.14
N THR A 115 -1.49 -7.40 -20.99
CA THR A 115 -2.11 -7.78 -22.27
C THR A 115 -2.91 -9.06 -22.04
N VAL A 116 -4.10 -9.13 -22.63
CA VAL A 116 -4.97 -10.31 -22.54
C VAL A 116 -5.44 -10.72 -23.92
N ASP A 117 -5.52 -12.02 -24.14
CA ASP A 117 -6.11 -12.59 -25.34
C ASP A 117 -7.56 -12.97 -25.08
N ILE A 118 -8.49 -12.39 -25.86
CA ILE A 118 -9.93 -12.70 -25.81
C ILE A 118 -10.31 -13.90 -26.70
N SER A 119 -9.34 -14.54 -27.37
CA SER A 119 -9.57 -15.78 -28.12
C SER A 119 -9.86 -16.99 -27.22
N THR A 120 -9.45 -16.92 -25.95
CA THR A 120 -9.64 -17.95 -24.94
C THR A 120 -10.78 -17.57 -23.96
N ASN A 121 -11.47 -18.57 -23.41
CA ASN A 121 -12.49 -18.38 -22.39
C ASN A 121 -12.20 -19.30 -21.18
N PRO A 122 -11.82 -18.77 -20.00
CA PRO A 122 -11.66 -17.34 -19.69
C PRO A 122 -10.48 -16.69 -20.44
N PRO A 123 -10.52 -15.36 -20.68
CA PRO A 123 -9.42 -14.62 -21.28
C PRO A 123 -8.13 -14.80 -20.46
N THR A 124 -7.04 -15.12 -21.15
CA THR A 124 -5.74 -15.40 -20.51
C THR A 124 -4.79 -14.22 -20.65
N LEU A 125 -4.02 -13.96 -19.58
CA LEU A 125 -2.93 -12.99 -19.60
C LEU A 125 -1.83 -13.46 -20.55
N VAL A 126 -1.37 -12.56 -21.40
CA VAL A 126 -0.21 -12.73 -22.28
C VAL A 126 0.86 -11.79 -21.73
N ASP A 127 1.76 -12.35 -20.93
CA ASP A 127 2.94 -11.63 -20.43
C ASP A 127 3.97 -11.41 -21.56
#